data_AF-A0A2W7A4H0-F1
#
_entry.id   AF-A0A2W7A4H0-F1
#
_cell.length_a   1.000
_cell.length_b   1.000
_cell.length_c   1.000
_cell.angle_alpha   90.00
_cell.angle_beta   90.00
_cell.angle_gamma   90.00
#
_symmetry.space_group_name_H-M   'P 1'
#
loop_
_entity.id
_entity.type
_entity.pdbx_description
1 polymer ?
#
loop_
_entity_poly.entity_id
_entity_poly.type
_entity_poly.pdbx_seq_one_letter_code
_entity_poly.pdbx_strand_id
1 'polypeptide(L)'
;NTVLSQFRTHKAELLRMLELPQVPLHNNGAESDIREYVTRRKVSGGTRSEAGRRARDTLVGLKKTCRKLGLSFWQFLMSRLRGDGQIPPLPDVIRAMASSLQHIDSLT
;
A
#
# COMPACT_ATOMS: atom_id res chain seq x y z
N ASN A 1 26.20 -19.79 9.76
CA ASN A 1 24.87 -19.29 10.16
C ASN A 1 24.32 -18.44 9.01
N THR A 2 23.33 -18.96 8.28
CA THR A 2 22.77 -18.33 7.06
C THR A 2 22.10 -16.99 7.34
N VAL A 3 21.50 -16.83 8.52
CA VAL A 3 20.85 -15.58 8.93
C VAL A 3 21.86 -14.43 8.99
N LEU A 4 22.99 -14.63 9.68
CA LEU A 4 24.04 -13.62 9.76
C LEU A 4 24.61 -13.25 8.38
N SER A 5 24.72 -14.22 7.47
CA SER A 5 25.14 -13.94 6.10
C SER A 5 24.12 -13.05 5.38
N GLN A 6 22.82 -13.32 5.51
CA GLN A 6 21.78 -12.50 4.90
C GLN A 6 21.74 -11.08 5.47
N PHE A 7 21.92 -10.91 6.78
CA PHE A 7 22.01 -9.59 7.41
C PHE A 7 23.17 -8.76 6.85
N ARG A 8 24.35 -9.40 6.64
CA ARG A 8 25.50 -8.71 6.05
C ARG A 8 25.24 -8.32 4.60
N THR A 9 24.62 -9.21 3.82
CA THR A 9 24.26 -8.94 2.41
C THR A 9 23.28 -7.77 2.28
N HIS A 10 22.26 -7.67 3.13
CA HIS A 10 21.20 -6.65 3.04
C HIS A 10 21.43 -5.46 3.99
N LYS A 11 22.65 -5.30 4.53
CA LYS A 11 22.96 -4.27 5.55
C LYS A 11 22.56 -2.86 5.12
N ALA A 12 22.81 -2.50 3.86
CA ALA A 12 22.49 -1.17 3.34
C ALA A 12 20.98 -0.90 3.30
N GLU A 13 20.19 -1.89 2.90
CA GLU A 13 18.72 -1.77 2.86
C GLU A 13 18.13 -1.72 4.27
N LEU A 14 18.61 -2.59 5.16
CA LEU A 14 18.14 -2.67 6.55
C LEU A 14 18.46 -1.40 7.37
N LEU A 15 19.52 -0.67 7.02
CA LEU A 15 19.96 0.54 7.73
C LEU A 15 19.62 1.83 6.97
N ARG A 16 18.78 1.78 5.94
CA ARG A 16 18.40 2.95 5.13
C ARG A 16 17.76 4.07 5.96
N MET A 17 17.11 3.75 7.08
CA MET A 17 16.54 4.75 7.99
C MET A 17 17.57 5.69 8.61
N LEU A 18 18.86 5.33 8.65
CA LEU A 18 19.92 6.21 9.15
C LEU A 18 20.17 7.40 8.22
N GLU A 19 19.90 7.22 6.92
CA GLU A 19 20.00 8.27 5.92
C GLU A 19 18.66 9.00 5.73
N LEU A 20 17.54 8.32 6.00
CA LEU A 20 16.18 8.83 5.82
C LEU A 20 15.39 8.67 7.14
N PRO A 21 15.52 9.62 8.09
CA PRO A 21 14.87 9.54 9.40
C PRO A 21 13.35 9.41 9.37
N GLN A 22 12.72 9.84 8.27
CA GLN A 22 11.27 9.70 8.04
C GLN A 22 10.83 8.25 7.81
N VAL A 23 11.75 7.34 7.47
CA VAL A 23 11.45 5.92 7.25
C VAL A 23 11.45 5.19 8.60
N PRO A 24 10.37 4.49 8.98
CA PRO A 24 10.33 3.76 10.24
C PRO A 24 11.39 2.65 10.32
N LEU A 25 11.91 2.42 11.52
CA LEU A 25 12.85 1.34 11.87
C LEU A 25 12.21 -0.07 11.82
N HIS A 26 10.89 -0.12 11.72
CA HIS A 26 10.09 -1.34 11.74
C HIS A 26 9.28 -1.51 10.44
N ASN A 27 8.91 -2.75 10.13
CA ASN A 27 8.13 -3.12 8.94
C ASN A 27 6.60 -3.16 9.17
N ASN A 28 6.09 -2.66 10.31
CA ASN A 28 4.68 -2.77 10.72
C ASN A 28 3.66 -2.39 9.63
N GLY A 29 3.97 -1.35 8.84
CA GLY A 29 3.13 -0.90 7.72
C GLY A 29 3.02 -1.97 6.62
N ALA A 30 4.15 -2.53 6.21
CA ALA A 30 4.22 -3.59 5.21
C ALA A 30 3.52 -4.88 5.71
N GLU A 31 3.74 -5.25 6.98
CA GLU A 31 3.04 -6.39 7.58
C GLU A 31 1.53 -6.20 7.61
N SER A 32 1.07 -5.00 7.97
CA SER A 32 -0.35 -4.66 8.00
C SER A 32 -0.99 -4.64 6.62
N ASP A 33 -0.23 -4.30 5.58
CA ASP A 33 -0.68 -4.36 4.19
C ASP A 33 -0.89 -5.81 3.73
N ILE A 34 0.07 -6.71 3.97
CA ILE A 34 -0.01 -8.12 3.54
C ILE A 34 -0.95 -8.96 4.42
N ARG A 35 -1.19 -8.57 5.67
CA ARG A 35 -2.00 -9.33 6.64
C ARG A 35 -3.40 -9.65 6.11
N GLU A 36 -4.05 -8.70 5.45
CA GLU A 36 -5.39 -8.94 4.89
C GLU A 36 -5.38 -10.08 3.86
N TYR A 37 -4.38 -10.09 2.98
CA TYR A 37 -4.23 -11.15 1.99
C TYR A 37 -3.99 -12.51 2.66
N VAL A 38 -3.08 -12.58 3.64
CA VAL A 38 -2.74 -13.81 4.36
C VAL A 38 -3.96 -14.36 5.12
N THR A 39 -4.69 -13.49 5.84
CA THR A 39 -5.90 -13.88 6.58
C THR A 39 -6.98 -14.39 5.63
N ARG A 40 -7.26 -13.68 4.52
CA ARG A 40 -8.25 -14.13 3.53
C ARG A 40 -7.87 -15.46 2.91
N ARG A 41 -6.59 -15.65 2.55
CA ARG A 41 -6.09 -16.92 2.01
C ARG A 41 -6.26 -18.07 3.00
N LYS A 42 -5.97 -17.83 4.29
CA LYS A 42 -6.12 -18.82 5.36
C LYS A 42 -7.58 -19.25 5.53
N VAL A 43 -8.51 -18.30 5.49
CA VAL A 43 -9.95 -18.59 5.66
C VAL A 43 -10.59 -19.19 4.40
N SER A 44 -10.23 -18.70 3.21
CA SER A 44 -10.90 -19.08 1.96
C SER A 44 -10.23 -20.22 1.19
N GLY A 45 -9.07 -20.72 1.65
CA GLY A 45 -8.28 -21.71 0.91
C GLY A 45 -7.65 -21.19 -0.39
N GLY A 46 -7.59 -19.87 -0.61
CA GLY A 46 -7.03 -19.26 -1.83
C GLY A 46 -8.06 -18.98 -2.93
N THR A 47 -7.59 -18.86 -4.19
CA THR A 47 -8.43 -18.66 -5.40
C THR A 47 -8.35 -19.89 -6.29
N ARG A 48 -9.48 -20.27 -6.90
CA ARG A 48 -9.56 -21.43 -7.81
C ARG A 48 -9.20 -21.11 -9.26
N SER A 49 -9.22 -19.83 -9.65
CA SER A 49 -8.91 -19.38 -11.00
C SER A 49 -8.00 -18.16 -10.98
N GLU A 50 -7.27 -17.98 -12.08
CA GLU A 50 -6.37 -16.84 -12.25
C GLU A 50 -7.15 -15.52 -12.38
N ALA A 51 -8.30 -15.54 -13.07
CA ALA A 51 -9.19 -14.38 -13.13
C ALA A 51 -9.68 -13.95 -11.74
N GLY A 52 -10.04 -14.91 -10.89
CA GLY A 52 -10.45 -14.63 -9.51
C GLY A 52 -9.31 -14.07 -8.66
N ARG A 53 -8.08 -14.57 -8.87
CA ARG A 53 -6.87 -14.06 -8.20
C ARG A 53 -6.64 -12.60 -8.56
N ARG A 54 -6.58 -12.28 -9.85
CA ARG A 54 -6.41 -10.91 -10.34
C ARG A 54 -7.49 -9.97 -9.83
N ALA A 55 -8.77 -10.39 -9.86
CA ALA A 55 -9.86 -9.58 -9.36
C ALA A 55 -9.72 -9.26 -7.87
N ARG A 56 -9.38 -10.26 -7.05
CA ARG A 56 -9.12 -10.08 -5.61
C ARG A 56 -7.95 -9.11 -5.39
N ASP A 57 -6.81 -9.37 -6.00
CA ASP A 57 -5.58 -8.61 -5.75
C ASP A 57 -5.76 -7.14 -6.16
N THR A 58 -6.44 -6.91 -7.29
CA THR A 58 -6.81 -5.58 -7.76
C THR A 58 -7.72 -4.86 -6.76
N LEU A 59 -8.81 -5.50 -6.31
CA LEU A 59 -9.77 -4.87 -5.39
C LEU A 59 -9.17 -4.64 -4.00
N VAL A 60 -8.33 -5.55 -3.50
CA VAL A 60 -7.61 -5.36 -2.23
C VAL A 60 -6.64 -4.19 -2.35
N GLY A 61 -5.89 -4.10 -3.46
CA GLY A 61 -5.02 -2.97 -3.76
C GLY A 61 -5.77 -1.64 -3.77
N LEU A 62 -6.85 -1.54 -4.54
CA LEU A 62 -7.70 -0.34 -4.62
C LEU A 62 -8.24 0.07 -3.24
N LYS A 63 -8.73 -0.90 -2.46
CA LYS A 63 -9.26 -0.64 -1.11
C LYS A 63 -8.18 -0.11 -0.18
N LYS A 64 -6.98 -0.71 -0.18
CA LYS A 64 -5.85 -0.29 0.64
C LYS A 64 -5.37 1.10 0.24
N THR A 65 -5.28 1.40 -1.04
CA THR A 65 -4.93 2.74 -1.55
C THR A 65 -5.95 3.78 -1.11
N CYS A 66 -7.25 3.52 -1.27
CA CYS A 66 -8.30 4.43 -0.79
C CYS A 66 -8.12 4.74 0.70
N ARG A 67 -7.89 3.71 1.52
CA ARG A 67 -7.66 3.88 2.97
C ARG A 67 -6.42 4.72 3.29
N LYS A 68 -5.32 4.53 2.54
CA LYS A 68 -4.08 5.33 2.72
C LYS A 68 -4.28 6.81 2.34
N LEU A 69 -5.18 7.09 1.39
CA LEU A 69 -5.53 8.45 0.95
C LEU A 69 -6.67 9.08 1.79
N GLY A 70 -7.18 8.39 2.82
CA GLY A 70 -8.33 8.87 3.61
C GLY A 70 -9.68 8.81 2.88
N LEU A 71 -9.77 8.08 1.77
CA LEU A 71 -10.99 7.96 0.96
C LEU A 71 -11.81 6.71 1.34
N SER A 72 -13.13 6.84 1.29
CA SER A 72 -14.03 5.68 1.40
C SER A 72 -13.96 4.83 0.13
N PHE A 73 -13.54 3.57 0.27
CA PHE A 73 -13.53 2.63 -0.85
C PHE A 73 -14.92 2.44 -1.48
N TRP A 74 -15.99 2.48 -0.67
CA TRP A 74 -17.36 2.33 -1.19
C TRP A 74 -17.77 3.51 -2.06
N GLN A 75 -17.50 4.75 -1.61
CA GLN A 75 -17.76 5.95 -2.40
C GLN A 75 -16.91 5.95 -3.68
N PHE A 76 -15.66 5.50 -3.60
CA PHE A 76 -14.79 5.36 -4.78
C PHE A 76 -15.40 4.39 -5.79
N LEU A 77 -15.81 3.20 -5.33
CA LEU A 77 -16.44 2.19 -6.19
C LEU A 77 -17.72 2.72 -6.83
N MET A 78 -18.60 3.37 -6.04
CA MET A 78 -19.84 3.97 -6.56
C MET A 78 -19.56 5.05 -7.59
N SER A 79 -18.58 5.91 -7.37
CA SER A 79 -18.22 6.95 -8.34
C SER A 79 -17.70 6.35 -9.65
N ARG A 80 -16.98 5.23 -9.60
CA ARG A 80 -16.54 4.50 -10.81
C ARG A 80 -17.70 3.82 -11.55
N LEU A 81 -18.66 3.23 -10.82
CA LEU A 81 -19.83 2.59 -11.43
C LEU A 81 -20.84 3.59 -12.00
N ARG A 82 -21.03 4.74 -11.34
CA ARG A 82 -21.94 5.80 -11.79
C ARG A 82 -21.33 6.69 -12.87
N GLY A 83 -20.00 6.77 -12.94
CA GLY A 83 -19.30 7.67 -13.85
C GLY A 83 -19.44 9.15 -13.47
N ASP A 84 -19.83 9.45 -12.23
CA ASP A 84 -20.18 10.81 -11.79
C ASP A 84 -18.98 11.70 -11.44
N GLY A 85 -17.77 11.14 -11.41
CA GLY A 85 -16.54 11.89 -11.14
C GLY A 85 -16.41 12.42 -9.71
N GLN A 86 -17.32 12.04 -8.79
CA GLN A 86 -17.33 12.52 -7.40
C GLN A 86 -16.01 12.22 -6.66
N ILE A 87 -15.40 11.06 -6.94
CA ILE A 87 -14.03 10.77 -6.50
C ILE A 87 -13.10 10.82 -7.72
N PRO A 88 -12.07 11.70 -7.70
CA PRO A 88 -11.05 11.75 -8.73
C PRO A 88 -10.34 10.40 -8.90
N PRO A 89 -9.73 10.13 -10.07
CA PRO A 89 -8.86 8.98 -10.23
C PRO A 89 -7.79 8.94 -9.14
N LEU A 90 -7.57 7.77 -8.53
CA LEU A 90 -6.58 7.61 -7.45
C LEU A 90 -5.17 8.12 -7.83
N PRO A 91 -4.66 7.96 -9.08
CA PRO A 91 -3.37 8.53 -9.47
C PRO A 91 -3.29 10.05 -9.32
N ASP A 92 -4.39 10.77 -9.54
CA ASP A 92 -4.44 12.23 -9.42
C ASP A 92 -4.37 12.65 -7.95
N VAL A 93 -5.11 11.94 -7.09
CA VAL A 93 -5.07 12.16 -5.64
C VAL A 93 -3.68 11.87 -5.08
N ILE A 94 -3.03 10.79 -5.54
CA ILE A 94 -1.66 10.43 -5.13
C ILE A 94 -0.68 11.54 -5.51
N ARG A 95 -0.75 12.04 -6.75
CA ARG A 95 0.11 13.13 -7.22
C ARG A 95 -0.10 14.41 -6.41
N ALA A 96 -1.35 14.78 -6.15
CA ALA A 96 -1.68 15.95 -5.35
C ALA A 96 -1.12 15.84 -3.91
N MET A 97 -1.29 14.68 -3.25
CA MET A 97 -0.73 14.47 -1.91
C MET A 97 0.80 14.49 -1.90
N ALA A 98 1.45 13.90 -2.90
CA ALA A 98 2.91 13.90 -3.00
C ALA A 98 3.47 15.33 -3.14
N SER A 99 2.85 16.16 -3.97
CA SER A 99 3.23 17.57 -4.10
C SER A 99 3.04 18.35 -2.81
N SER A 100 1.95 18.11 -2.06
CA SER A 100 1.72 18.77 -0.77
C SER A 100 2.77 18.39 0.29
N LEU A 101 3.21 17.12 0.33
CA LEU A 101 4.24 16.66 1.26
C LEU A 101 5.60 17.30 0.96
N GLN A 102 5.98 17.40 -0.32
CA GLN A 102 7.22 18.09 -0.72
C GLN A 102 7.24 19.56 -0.32
N HIS A 103 6.09 20.23 -0.33
CA HIS A 103 5.99 21.61 0.12
C HIS A 103 6.21 21.73 1.64
N ILE A 104 5.67 20.81 2.44
CA ILE A 104 5.87 20.79 3.90
C ILE A 104 7.35 20.55 4.24
N ASP A 105 7.99 19.58 3.57
CA ASP A 105 9.41 19.25 3.77
C ASP A 105 10.34 20.42 3.37
N SER A 106 9.91 21.32 2.49
CA SER A 106 10.68 22.52 2.11
C SER A 106 10.59 23.68 3.11
N LEU A 107 9.65 23.60 4.06
CA LEU A 107 9.41 24.63 5.08
C LEU A 107 9.95 24.25 6.46
N THR A 108 10.43 23.01 6.64
CA THR A 108 11.02 22.46 7.87
C THR A 108 12.51 22.21 7.70
#